data_AF-A0A920H382-F1
#
_entry.id   AF-A0A920H382-F1
#
_cell.length_a   1.000
_cell.length_b   1.000
_cell.length_c   1.000
_cell.angle_alpha   90.00
_cell.angle_beta   90.00
_cell.angle_gamma   90.00
#
_symmetry.space_group_name_H-M   'P 1'
#
loop_
_entity.id
_entity.type
_entity.pdbx_description
1 polymer ?
#
loop_
_entity_poly.entity_id
_entity_poly.type
_entity_poly.pdbx_seq_one_letter_code
_entity_poly.pdbx_strand_id
1 'polypeptide(L)' 'MGRSRNDQVVTDMRIFLRKRNIETMNLIKKLQKTVLNMSEKYAFDLFPGFTHLQVAQPLTFWICFIILVLYASKRS' A
#
# COMPACT_ATOMS: atom_id res chain seq x y z
N MET A 1 -4.69 29.74 35.81
CA MET A 1 -4.40 28.34 35.47
C MET A 1 -5.52 27.85 34.58
N GLY A 2 -5.29 27.78 33.27
CA GLY A 2 -6.35 27.62 32.27
C GLY A 2 -5.84 26.90 31.03
N ARG A 3 -5.42 25.65 31.18
CA ARG A 3 -5.45 24.76 30.02
C ARG A 3 -6.90 24.38 29.82
N SER A 4 -7.48 24.92 28.75
CA SER A 4 -8.87 24.70 28.42
C SER A 4 -9.08 23.21 28.18
N ARG A 5 -10.22 22.67 28.60
CA ARG A 5 -10.65 21.32 28.22
C ARG A 5 -10.60 21.12 26.69
N ASN A 6 -10.71 22.22 25.93
CA ASN A 6 -10.50 22.24 24.49
C ASN A 6 -9.06 21.86 24.08
N ASP A 7 -8.03 22.34 24.78
CA ASP A 7 -6.63 22.03 24.47
C ASP A 7 -6.29 20.56 24.73
N GLN A 8 -6.94 19.96 25.73
CA GLN A 8 -6.83 18.52 26.02
C GLN A 8 -7.47 17.69 24.91
N VAL A 9 -8.70 18.01 24.50
CA VAL A 9 -9.41 17.30 23.42
C VAL A 9 -8.63 17.39 22.09
N VAL A 10 -8.07 18.56 21.77
CA VAL A 10 -7.26 18.75 20.55
C VAL A 10 -5.98 17.92 20.60
N THR A 11 -5.33 17.85 21.76
CA THR A 11 -4.12 17.03 21.96
C THR A 11 -4.43 15.55 21.82
N ASP A 12 -5.51 15.07 22.44
CA ASP A 12 -5.92 13.67 22.37
C ASP A 12 -6.28 13.25 20.95
N MET A 13 -7.00 14.09 20.20
CA MET A 13 -7.25 13.87 18.78
C MET A 13 -5.96 13.77 17.97
N ARG A 14 -4.99 14.67 18.18
CA ARG A 14 -3.71 14.60 17.46
C ARG A 14 -2.96 13.30 17.73
N ILE A 15 -2.92 12.85 18.98
CA ILE A 15 -2.26 11.59 19.35
C ILE A 15 -3.00 10.40 18.73
N PHE A 16 -4.33 10.38 18.79
CA PHE A 16 -5.15 9.35 18.19
C PHE A 16 -4.95 9.25 16.68
N LEU A 17 -5.05 10.37 15.96
CA LEU A 17 -4.86 10.42 14.51
C LEU A 17 -3.45 10.00 14.11
N ARG A 18 -2.43 10.40 14.87
CA ARG A 18 -1.05 9.98 14.61
C ARG A 18 -0.89 8.47 14.76
N LYS A 19 -1.47 7.87 15.80
CA LYS A 19 -1.47 6.40 15.98
C LYS A 19 -2.16 5.70 14.82
N ARG A 20 -3.35 6.18 14.41
CA ARG A 20 -4.10 5.61 13.29
C ARG A 20 -3.38 5.73 11.95
N ASN A 21 -2.71 6.86 11.69
CA ASN A 21 -1.88 7.01 10.49
C ASN A 21 -0.73 5.99 10.46
N ILE A 22 -0.05 5.76 11.59
CA ILE A 22 1.02 4.76 11.69
C ILE A 22 0.47 3.35 11.47
N GLU A 23 -0.68 3.01 12.06
CA GLU A 23 -1.35 1.72 11.86
C GLU A 23 -1.69 1.48 10.39
N THR A 24 -2.33 2.46 9.73
CA THR A 24 -2.67 2.39 8.30
C THR A 24 -1.42 2.22 7.43
N MET A 25 -0.37 2.98 7.71
CA MET A 25 0.91 2.87 6.99
C MET A 25 1.51 1.46 7.11
N ASN A 26 1.45 0.86 8.31
CA ASN A 26 1.93 -0.50 8.54
C ASN A 26 1.10 -1.55 7.79
N LEU A 27 -0.22 -1.37 7.71
CA LEU A 27 -1.09 -2.25 6.94
C LEU A 27 -0.79 -2.17 5.43
N ILE A 28 -0.56 -0.97 4.89
CA ILE A 28 -0.17 -0.78 3.49
C ILE A 28 1.17 -1.48 3.21
N LYS A 29 2.18 -1.30 4.08
CA LYS A 29 3.47 -1.99 3.95
C LYS A 29 3.33 -3.51 4.00
N LYS A 30 2.47 -4.03 4.89
CA LYS A 30 2.19 -5.47 4.98
C LYS A 30 1.54 -6.00 3.70
N LEU A 31 0.60 -5.25 3.11
CA LEU A 31 -0.03 -5.59 1.84
C LEU A 31 1.02 -5.63 0.72
N GLN A 32 1.84 -4.58 0.59
CA GLN A 32 2.93 -4.53 -0.39
C GLN A 32 3.88 -5.73 -0.28
N LYS A 33 4.28 -6.10 0.94
CA LYS A 33 5.12 -7.29 1.19
C LYS A 33 4.43 -8.59 0.80
N THR A 34 3.16 -8.74 1.12
CA THR A 34 2.38 -9.93 0.78
C THR A 34 2.26 -10.09 -0.73
N VAL A 35 2.02 -8.98 -1.44
CA VAL A 35 1.97 -8.93 -2.91
C VAL A 35 3.32 -9.28 -3.52
N LEU A 36 4.42 -8.74 -3.01
CA LEU A 36 5.77 -9.08 -3.46
C LEU A 36 6.07 -10.57 -3.29
N ASN A 37 5.76 -11.16 -2.13
CA ASN A 37 5.96 -12.58 -1.90
C ASN A 37 5.13 -13.45 -2.88
N MET A 38 3.89 -13.06 -3.18
CA MET A 38 3.08 -13.74 -4.19
C MET A 38 3.66 -13.57 -5.59
N SER A 39 4.18 -12.40 -5.91
CA SER A 39 4.81 -12.12 -7.20
C SER A 39 6.06 -12.96 -7.43
N GLU A 40 6.88 -13.17 -6.40
CA GLU A 40 8.05 -14.06 -6.45
C GLU A 40 7.65 -15.53 -6.65
N LYS A 41 6.58 -15.96 -5.99
CA LYS A 41 6.08 -17.33 -6.11
C LYS A 41 5.63 -17.67 -7.54
N TYR A 42 4.96 -16.73 -8.22
CA TYR A 42 4.43 -16.91 -9.57
C TYR A 42 5.31 -16.23 -10.64
N ALA A 43 6.62 -16.14 -10.39
CA ALA A 43 7.52 -15.33 -11.22
C ALA A 43 7.67 -15.80 -12.66
N PHE A 44 7.49 -17.10 -12.88
CA PHE A 44 7.60 -17.73 -14.20
C PHE A 44 6.24 -18.04 -14.82
N ASP A 45 5.15 -17.74 -14.13
CA ASP A 45 3.81 -17.96 -14.66
C ASP A 45 3.45 -16.83 -15.63
N LEU A 46 3.18 -17.25 -16.87
CA LEU A 46 2.72 -16.38 -17.95
C LEU A 46 1.27 -15.97 -17.67
N PHE A 47 1.04 -14.66 -17.66
CA PHE A 47 -0.28 -14.06 -17.52
C PHE A 47 -0.63 -13.32 -18.81
N PRO A 48 -1.88 -13.40 -19.30
CA PRO A 48 -2.30 -12.58 -20.43
C PRO A 48 -2.23 -11.10 -20.03
N GLY A 49 -1.43 -10.31 -20.74
CA GLY A 49 -1.50 -8.86 -20.62
C GLY A 49 -2.84 -8.36 -21.17
N PHE A 50 -3.36 -7.25 -20.64
CA PHE A 50 -4.58 -6.64 -21.14
C PHE A 50 -4.37 -5.16 -21.46
N THR A 51 -4.81 -4.73 -22.63
CA THR A 51 -4.95 -3.32 -23.00
C THR A 51 -6.39 -3.08 -23.43
N HIS A 52 -7.09 -2.11 -22.85
CA HIS A 52 -8.53 -1.89 -23.10
C HIS A 52 -9.38 -3.17 -22.94
N LEU A 53 -9.05 -4.02 -21.96
CA LEU A 53 -9.66 -5.34 -21.73
C LEU A 53 -9.44 -6.38 -22.85
N GLN A 54 -8.62 -6.08 -23.85
CA GLN A 54 -8.24 -7.02 -24.91
C GLN A 54 -6.92 -7.69 -24.57
N VAL A 55 -6.79 -8.98 -24.95
CA VAL A 55 -5.56 -9.74 -24.78
C VAL A 55 -4.43 -9.07 -25.56
N ALA A 56 -3.39 -8.67 -24.82
CA ALA A 56 -2.19 -8.04 -25.31
C ALA A 56 -0.99 -8.99 -25.13
N GLN A 57 0.24 -8.46 -25.24
CA GLN A 57 1.45 -9.25 -25.04
C GLN A 57 1.44 -9.92 -23.65
N PRO A 58 1.81 -11.21 -23.57
CA PRO A 58 1.87 -11.91 -22.30
C PRO A 58 2.96 -11.29 -21.42
N LEU A 59 2.65 -11.14 -20.14
CA LEU A 59 3.54 -10.60 -19.13
C LEU A 59 3.60 -11.61 -17.98
N THR A 60 4.70 -11.64 -17.23
CA THR A 60 4.74 -12.47 -16.02
C THR A 60 3.95 -11.79 -14.90
N PHE A 61 3.33 -12.59 -14.03
CA PHE A 61 2.66 -12.06 -12.84
C PHE A 61 3.61 -11.19 -11.99
N TRP A 62 4.90 -11.55 -11.97
CA TRP A 62 5.95 -10.78 -11.29
C TRP A 62 6.12 -9.36 -11.82
N ILE A 63 6.24 -9.17 -13.14
CA ILE A 63 6.50 -7.84 -13.71
C ILE A 63 5.34 -6.88 -13.45
N CYS A 64 4.10 -7.37 -13.48
CA CYS A 64 2.91 -6.56 -13.28
C CYS A 64 2.81 -6.04 -11.84
N PHE A 65 3.03 -6.91 -10.87
CA PHE A 65 2.91 -6.56 -9.46
C PHE A 65 4.12 -5.80 -8.91
N ILE A 66 5.33 -6.09 -9.38
CA ILE A 66 6.52 -5.37 -8.91
C ILE A 66 6.48 -3.90 -9.33
N ILE A 67 6.04 -3.62 -10.57
CA ILE A 67 5.86 -2.24 -11.06
C ILE A 67 4.81 -1.52 -10.21
N LEU A 68 3.68 -2.17 -9.91
CA LEU A 68 2.62 -1.59 -9.08
C LEU A 68 3.12 -1.25 -7.66
N VAL A 69 3.85 -2.16 -7.02
CA VAL A 69 4.38 -1.97 -5.67
C VAL A 69 5.48 -0.88 -5.65
N LEU A 70 6.40 -0.88 -6.63
CA LEU A 70 7.43 0.15 -6.74
C LEU A 70 6.83 1.54 -6.98
N TYR A 71 5.80 1.64 -7.83
CA TYR A 71 5.10 2.91 -8.08
C TYR A 71 4.34 3.39 -6.84
N ALA A 72 3.64 2.49 -6.13
CA ALA A 72 2.94 2.82 -4.89
C ALA A 72 3.91 3.26 -3.77
N SER A 73 5.08 2.62 -3.67
CA SER A 73 6.08 2.95 -2.65
C SER A 73 6.77 4.29 -2.90
N LYS A 74 6.90 4.76 -4.15
CA LYS A 74 7.47 6.08 -4.47
C LYS A 74 6.53 7.26 -4.20
N ARG A 75 5.24 7.00 -3.96
CA ARG A 75 4.23 8.03 -3.67
C ARG A 75 3.93 8.23 -2.19
N SER A 76 4.52 7.42 -1.31
CA SER A 76 4.30 7.42 0.14
C SER A 76 5.35 8.25 0.87
#